data_AF-A0A7K5IC91-F1
#
_entry.id   AF-A0A7K5IC91-F1
#
_cell.length_a   1.000
_cell.length_b   1.000
_cell.length_c   1.000
_cell.angle_alpha   90.00
_cell.angle_beta   90.00
_cell.angle_gamma   90.00
#
_symmetry.space_group_name_H-M   'P 1'
#
loop_
_entity.id
_entity.type
_entity.pdbx_description
1 polymer ?
#
loop_
_entity_poly.entity_id
_entity_poly.type
_entity_poly.pdbx_seq_one_letter_code
_entity_poly.pdbx_strand_id
1 'polypeptide(L)'
;AERAALRAEALRHGDVLQGAFPDAYANLTLKTLLLLRWAASRCGAARFVLKADDDVFVNVPALTRYLAALPVPTPPLYLGRVHWWVRPQRDPRARHHVPSS
;
A
#
# COMPACT_ATOMS: atom_id res chain seq x y z
N ALA A 1 23.77 11.08 4.99
CA ALA A 1 23.80 9.95 5.93
C ALA A 1 22.63 8.99 5.68
N GLU A 2 21.39 9.47 5.73
CA GLU A 2 20.16 8.68 5.56
C GLU A 2 20.10 7.83 4.27
N ARG A 3 20.44 8.41 3.11
CA ARG A 3 20.54 7.65 1.84
C ARG A 3 21.56 6.52 1.86
N ALA A 4 22.66 6.65 2.61
CA ALA A 4 23.65 5.60 2.73
C ALA A 4 23.16 4.48 3.64
N ALA A 5 22.48 4.82 4.73
CA ALA A 5 21.83 3.86 5.62
C ALA A 5 20.74 3.06 4.89
N LEU A 6 19.87 3.72 4.11
CA LEU A 6 18.85 3.06 3.31
C LEU A 6 19.44 2.10 2.28
N ARG A 7 20.55 2.48 1.62
CA ARG A 7 21.25 1.58 0.70
C ARG A 7 21.83 0.37 1.41
N ALA A 8 22.42 0.56 2.58
CA ALA A 8 22.94 -0.55 3.38
C ALA A 8 21.82 -1.50 3.85
N GLU A 9 20.66 -0.96 4.24
CA GLU A 9 19.46 -1.73 4.60
C GLU A 9 18.95 -2.53 3.41
N ALA A 10 18.76 -1.89 2.26
CA ALA A 10 18.30 -2.53 1.03
C ALA A 10 19.26 -3.65 0.57
N LEU A 11 20.57 -3.46 0.70
CA LEU A 11 21.57 -4.48 0.38
C LEU A 11 21.55 -5.65 1.39
N ARG A 12 21.24 -5.37 2.66
CA ARG A 12 21.21 -6.36 3.73
C ARG A 12 19.99 -7.27 3.65
N HIS A 13 18.82 -6.69 3.38
CA HIS A 13 17.54 -7.41 3.47
C HIS A 13 16.92 -7.74 2.10
N GLY A 14 17.20 -6.96 1.06
CA GLY A 14 16.70 -7.22 -0.29
C GLY A 14 15.18 -7.06 -0.45
N ASP A 15 14.50 -6.45 0.52
CA ASP A 15 13.04 -6.29 0.60
C ASP A 15 12.57 -4.84 0.35
N VAL A 16 13.50 -3.96 -0.03
CA VAL A 16 13.21 -2.54 -0.29
C VAL A 16 12.86 -2.32 -1.76
N LEU A 17 11.66 -1.77 -2.00
CA LEU A 17 11.25 -1.22 -3.29
C LEU A 17 11.33 0.31 -3.27
N GLN A 18 12.21 0.90 -4.08
CA GLN A 18 12.44 2.34 -4.09
C GLN A 18 11.97 3.00 -5.40
N GLY A 19 11.18 4.07 -5.29
CA GLY A 19 10.71 4.88 -6.41
C GLY A 19 11.49 6.19 -6.57
N ALA A 20 11.51 6.73 -7.80
CA ALA A 20 12.17 8.00 -8.11
C ALA A 20 11.22 9.20 -7.98
N PHE A 21 10.65 9.40 -6.78
CA PHE A 21 9.79 10.54 -6.46
C PHE A 21 10.01 10.98 -5.01
N PRO A 22 9.71 12.25 -4.66
CA PRO A 22 9.82 12.73 -3.28
C PRO A 22 8.87 11.96 -2.36
N ASP A 23 9.41 11.46 -1.26
CA ASP A 23 8.59 10.83 -0.23
C ASP A 23 7.86 11.91 0.58
N ALA A 24 6.58 12.08 0.29
CA ALA A 24 5.72 13.05 0.93
C ALA A 24 4.29 12.51 1.02
N TYR A 25 3.51 12.97 2.01
CA TYR A 25 2.12 12.55 2.19
C TYR A 25 1.26 12.76 0.93
N ALA A 26 1.46 13.87 0.21
CA ALA A 26 0.77 14.14 -1.05
C ALA A 26 1.09 13.12 -2.16
N ASN A 27 2.22 12.41 -2.07
CA ASN A 27 2.70 11.45 -3.06
C ASN A 27 2.40 9.99 -2.68
N LEU A 28 1.60 9.73 -1.65
CA LEU A 28 1.22 8.35 -1.26
C LEU A 28 0.50 7.59 -2.39
N THR A 29 -0.18 8.31 -3.29
CA THR A 29 -0.75 7.72 -4.52
C THR A 29 0.34 7.15 -5.43
N LEU A 30 1.48 7.85 -5.59
CA LEU A 30 2.61 7.37 -6.39
C LEU A 30 3.25 6.12 -5.77
N LYS A 31 3.38 6.08 -4.43
CA LYS A 31 3.79 4.86 -3.71
C LYS A 31 2.85 3.69 -3.97
N THR A 32 1.55 3.94 -3.93
CA THR A 32 0.53 2.89 -4.18
C THR A 32 0.61 2.38 -5.62
N LEU A 33 0.76 3.27 -6.60
CA LEU A 33 0.93 2.89 -8.02
C LEU A 33 2.23 2.10 -8.25
N LEU A 34 3.33 2.49 -7.59
CA LEU A 34 4.60 1.76 -7.64
C LEU A 34 4.44 0.33 -7.11
N LEU A 35 3.82 0.17 -5.93
CA LEU A 35 3.58 -1.14 -5.32
C LEU A 35 2.74 -2.04 -6.24
N LEU A 36 1.63 -1.52 -6.77
CA LEU A 36 0.75 -2.28 -7.66
C LEU A 36 1.44 -2.69 -8.95
N ARG A 37 2.20 -1.78 -9.59
CA ARG A 37 2.96 -2.07 -10.81
C ARG A 37 4.06 -3.11 -10.57
N TRP A 38 4.77 -3.00 -9.46
CA TRP A 38 5.81 -3.96 -9.11
C TRP A 38 5.22 -5.34 -8.84
N ALA A 39 4.16 -5.44 -8.03
CA ALA A 39 3.49 -6.69 -7.75
C ALA A 39 2.96 -7.36 -9.03
N ALA A 40 2.31 -6.59 -9.92
CA ALA A 40 1.80 -7.11 -11.19
C ALA A 40 2.91 -7.63 -12.14
N SER A 41 4.11 -7.05 -12.08
CA SER A 41 5.23 -7.42 -12.97
C SER A 41 6.20 -8.44 -12.38
N ARG A 42 6.27 -8.58 -11.05
CA ARG A 42 7.24 -9.44 -10.36
C ARG A 42 6.62 -10.59 -9.56
N CYS A 43 5.33 -10.52 -9.23
CA CYS A 43 4.65 -11.49 -8.36
C CYS A 43 3.56 -12.27 -9.10
N GLY A 44 3.87 -12.87 -10.25
CA GLY A 44 2.88 -13.59 -11.07
C GLY A 44 2.19 -14.79 -10.37
N ALA A 45 2.81 -15.34 -9.31
CA ALA A 45 2.23 -16.41 -8.51
C ALA A 45 1.40 -15.91 -7.30
N ALA A 46 1.45 -14.62 -6.98
CA ALA A 46 0.71 -14.08 -5.85
C ALA A 46 -0.78 -13.99 -6.17
N ARG A 47 -1.60 -14.70 -5.38
CA ARG A 47 -3.07 -14.67 -5.51
C ARG A 47 -3.71 -13.40 -4.94
N PHE A 48 -3.05 -12.81 -3.95
CA PHE A 48 -3.53 -11.63 -3.23
C PHE A 48 -2.37 -10.67 -2.96
N VAL A 49 -2.66 -9.38 -2.90
CA VAL A 49 -1.71 -8.34 -2.49
C VAL A 49 -2.31 -7.62 -1.29
N LEU A 50 -1.57 -7.55 -0.19
CA LEU A 50 -1.90 -6.72 0.96
C LEU A 50 -1.08 -5.43 0.89
N LYS A 51 -1.75 -4.28 0.96
CA LYS A 51 -1.12 -3.00 1.27
C LYS A 51 -1.46 -2.63 2.71
N ALA A 52 -0.45 -2.35 3.50
CA ALA A 52 -0.58 -1.87 4.87
C ALA A 52 0.50 -0.80 5.11
N ASP A 53 0.23 0.12 6.04
CA ASP A 53 1.22 1.12 6.46
C ASP A 53 2.17 0.49 7.52
N ASP A 54 3.23 1.19 7.90
CA ASP A 54 4.23 0.70 8.87
C ASP A 54 3.81 0.88 10.34
N ASP A 55 2.76 1.64 10.59
CA ASP A 55 2.19 1.93 11.90
C ASP A 55 0.93 1.08 12.23
N VAL A 56 0.69 0.00 11.46
CA VAL A 56 -0.43 -0.92 11.70
C VAL A 56 0.01 -2.33 12.08
N PHE A 57 -0.81 -3.00 12.87
CA PHE A 57 -0.66 -4.43 13.17
C PHE A 57 -1.50 -5.29 12.23
N VAL A 58 -0.91 -6.34 11.66
CA VAL A 58 -1.60 -7.33 10.83
C VAL A 58 -1.57 -8.70 11.49
N ASN A 59 -2.74 -9.26 11.79
CA ASN A 59 -2.87 -10.65 12.20
C ASN A 59 -2.75 -11.58 10.98
N VAL A 60 -1.52 -11.85 10.54
CA VAL A 60 -1.23 -12.65 9.35
C VAL A 60 -1.87 -14.05 9.41
N PRO A 61 -1.79 -14.82 10.53
CA PRO A 61 -2.44 -16.14 10.60
C PRO A 61 -3.96 -16.13 10.47
N ALA A 62 -4.63 -15.09 10.97
CA ALA A 62 -6.08 -14.95 10.78
C ALA A 62 -6.41 -14.58 9.33
N LEU A 63 -5.67 -13.64 8.74
CA LEU A 63 -5.88 -13.20 7.37
C LEU A 63 -5.66 -14.33 6.36
N THR A 64 -4.59 -15.12 6.50
CA THR A 64 -4.32 -16.23 5.58
C THR A 64 -5.36 -17.34 5.68
N ARG A 65 -5.83 -17.68 6.89
CA ARG A 65 -6.95 -18.63 7.08
C ARG A 65 -8.22 -18.15 6.39
N TYR A 66 -8.55 -16.86 6.54
CA TYR A 66 -9.71 -16.27 5.88
C TYR A 66 -9.59 -16.35 4.34
N LEU A 67 -8.44 -15.93 3.78
CA LEU A 67 -8.22 -15.95 2.33
C LEU A 67 -8.20 -17.37 1.75
N ALA A 68 -7.70 -18.35 2.50
CA ALA A 68 -7.69 -19.76 2.09
C ALA A 68 -9.09 -20.38 2.06
N ALA A 69 -10.04 -19.85 2.82
CA ALA A 69 -11.43 -20.31 2.86
C ALA A 69 -12.31 -19.70 1.74
N LEU A 70 -11.77 -18.80 0.91
CA LEU A 70 -12.54 -18.21 -0.19
C LEU A 70 -12.84 -19.24 -1.30
N PRO A 71 -14.00 -19.11 -1.98
CA PRO A 71 -14.34 -19.98 -3.12
C PRO A 71 -13.29 -19.96 -4.23
N VAL A 72 -13.26 -21.04 -5.02
CA VAL A 72 -12.44 -21.19 -6.22
C VAL A 72 -13.36 -21.41 -7.42
N PRO A 73 -13.32 -20.55 -8.46
CA PRO A 73 -12.44 -19.40 -8.60
C PRO A 73 -12.81 -18.27 -7.64
N THR A 74 -11.79 -17.57 -7.13
CA THR A 74 -11.99 -16.42 -6.24
C THR A 74 -12.49 -15.24 -7.07
N PRO A 75 -13.64 -14.63 -6.75
CA PRO A 75 -14.11 -13.44 -7.46
C PRO A 75 -13.17 -12.24 -7.21
N PRO A 76 -13.28 -11.16 -8.01
CA PRO A 76 -12.56 -9.92 -7.74
C PRO A 76 -12.77 -9.47 -6.29
N LEU A 77 -11.66 -9.26 -5.57
CA LEU A 77 -11.67 -9.08 -4.13
C LEU A 77 -11.00 -7.76 -3.76
N TYR A 78 -11.74 -6.89 -3.06
CA TYR A 78 -11.21 -5.70 -2.41
C TYR A 78 -11.75 -5.66 -0.98
N LEU A 79 -10.85 -5.77 0.00
CA LEU A 79 -11.20 -5.92 1.41
C LEU A 79 -10.63 -4.79 2.26
N GLY A 80 -11.30 -4.53 3.37
CA GLY A 80 -10.90 -3.56 4.38
C GLY A 80 -12.07 -2.71 4.84
N ARG A 81 -11.77 -1.58 5.46
CA ARG A 81 -12.77 -0.53 5.71
C ARG A 81 -13.02 0.21 4.41
N VAL A 82 -14.04 -0.20 3.67
CA VAL A 82 -14.40 0.43 2.39
C VAL A 82 -15.21 1.69 2.66
N HIS A 83 -14.68 2.82 2.20
CA HIS A 83 -15.34 4.10 2.29
C HIS A 83 -16.09 4.40 1.00
N TRP A 84 -17.39 4.68 1.11
CA TRP A 84 -18.27 5.01 -0.02
C TRP A 84 -18.68 6.48 0.05
N TRP A 85 -18.83 7.11 -1.12
CA TRP A 85 -19.37 8.48 -1.25
C TRP A 85 -18.63 9.57 -0.45
N VAL A 86 -17.33 9.37 -0.18
CA VAL A 86 -16.51 10.36 0.51
C VAL A 86 -16.34 11.59 -0.38
N ARG A 87 -16.63 12.77 0.18
CA ARG A 87 -16.39 14.05 -0.50
C ARG A 87 -15.01 14.60 -0.11
N PRO A 88 -14.35 15.37 -1.00
CA PRO A 88 -13.11 16.05 -0.64
C PRO A 88 -13.32 16.95 0.58
N GLN A 89 -12.40 16.90 1.54
CA GLN A 89 -12.43 17.76 2.72
C GLN A 89 -12.06 19.19 2.32
N ARG A 90 -12.98 20.13 2.48
CA ARG A 90 -12.82 21.53 2.02
C ARG A 90 -12.39 22.50 3.11
N ASP A 91 -12.38 22.10 4.38
CA ASP A 91 -11.87 22.93 5.47
C ASP A 91 -10.34 23.08 5.39
N PRO A 92 -9.79 24.30 5.25
CA PRO A 92 -8.34 24.54 5.22
C PRO A 92 -7.59 24.15 6.51
N ARG A 93 -8.30 24.01 7.63
CA ARG A 93 -7.71 23.60 8.92
C ARG A 93 -7.62 22.08 9.06
N ALA A 94 -8.29 21.33 8.19
CA ALA A 94 -8.30 19.88 8.26
C ALA A 94 -6.99 19.28 7.70
N ARG A 95 -6.49 18.23 8.35
CA ARG A 95 -5.27 17.50 7.96
C ARG A 95 -5.28 17.02 6.50
N HIS A 96 -6.45 16.72 5.95
CA HIS A 96 -6.63 16.17 4.61
C HIS A 96 -7.33 17.16 3.67
N HIS A 97 -7.11 18.46 3.88
CA HIS A 97 -7.67 19.52 3.05
C HIS A 97 -7.33 19.32 1.57
N VAL A 98 -8.35 19.47 0.72
CA VAL A 98 -8.23 19.52 -0.74
C VAL A 98 -8.80 20.86 -1.22
N PRO A 99 -7.99 21.77 -1.78
CA PRO A 99 -8.45 23.05 -2.31
C PRO A 99 -9.51 22.89 -3.40
N SER A 100 -10.40 23.88 -3.52
CA SER A 100 -11.27 24.00 -4.70
C SER A 100 -10.39 24.36 -5.91
N SER A 101 -10.68 23.73 -7.05
CA SER A 101 -10.08 24.05 -8.35
C SER A 101 -10.52 25.42 -8.85
#